data_AF-A0A840FPZ5-F1
#
_entry.id   AF-A0A840FPZ5-F1
#
_cell.length_a   1.000
_cell.length_b   1.000
_cell.length_c   1.000
_cell.angle_alpha   90.00
_cell.angle_beta   90.00
_cell.angle_gamma   90.00
#
_symmetry.space_group_name_H-M   'P 1'
#
loop_
_entity.id
_entity.type
_entity.pdbx_description
1 polymer ?
#
loop_
_entity_poly.entity_id
_entity_poly.type
_entity_poly.pdbx_seq_one_letter_code
_entity_poly.pdbx_strand_id
1 'polypeptide(L)'
;MTATDPGESEGEGEDFGDGFPHRIHADAELAGGSAADAQGWFGEAMPRLEPVLLRAGALLFRGFPLREAADFRRAVAAMAPLQLRDYAGGTSPRSKVDEGVYTSTEYPKQLEIPLHNEMSYSLRWPGRLYFFCATAPQAGGETPLADSRRVLQAMPASIVEEFERRGLMYVRNLAPAHAPYNAWSKAFETADRGQVEAHCREMDIGCEWQPGGGLRIHERRPATRVHPLSGERVWFNQAHLFHASNTPMGARVDARIEAGLPMAAYYGDGGRIDNDTLAGVREVLRAQRRSFAWRQGDLLVVDNLLAAHGRLPFEGPRRILVAMA
;
A
#
# COMPACT_ATOMS: atom_id res chain seq x y z
N MET A 1 -10.31 -4.25 -30.99
CA MET A 1 -9.70 -5.20 -30.03
C MET A 1 -10.50 -5.15 -28.73
N THR A 2 -11.06 -6.28 -28.32
CA THR A 2 -12.05 -6.36 -27.22
C THR A 2 -11.56 -7.39 -26.21
N ALA A 3 -11.03 -6.93 -25.08
CA ALA A 3 -10.83 -7.78 -23.91
C ALA A 3 -12.18 -8.34 -23.45
N THR A 4 -12.18 -9.57 -22.96
CA THR A 4 -13.38 -10.26 -22.47
C THR A 4 -13.42 -10.23 -20.95
N ASP A 5 -14.61 -10.05 -20.39
CA ASP A 5 -14.93 -10.30 -18.98
C ASP A 5 -15.27 -11.79 -18.86
N PRO A 6 -14.39 -12.64 -18.31
CA PRO A 6 -14.71 -14.04 -18.17
C PRO A 6 -15.54 -14.21 -16.90
N GLY A 7 -16.83 -14.47 -17.09
CA GLY A 7 -17.61 -15.19 -16.10
C GLY A 7 -16.93 -16.53 -15.80
N GLU A 8 -16.62 -16.73 -14.52
CA GLU A 8 -16.27 -17.98 -13.82
C GLU A 8 -15.73 -19.14 -14.68
N SER A 9 -14.40 -19.30 -14.72
CA SER A 9 -13.80 -20.64 -14.83
C SER A 9 -12.48 -20.70 -14.06
N GLU A 10 -12.41 -21.70 -13.19
CA GLU A 10 -11.52 -21.85 -12.03
C GLU A 10 -10.10 -22.33 -12.40
N GLY A 11 -9.11 -21.86 -11.63
CA GLY A 11 -7.82 -22.51 -11.46
C GLY A 11 -7.66 -22.88 -9.98
N GLU A 12 -7.27 -24.12 -9.70
CA GLU A 12 -7.08 -24.64 -8.34
C GLU A 12 -6.15 -23.71 -7.53
N GLY A 13 -6.68 -23.07 -6.48
CA GLY A 13 -5.93 -22.23 -5.54
C GLY A 13 -6.20 -20.73 -5.59
N GLU A 14 -7.07 -20.25 -6.48
CA GLU A 14 -7.46 -18.83 -6.54
C GLU A 14 -8.82 -18.59 -5.85
N ASP A 15 -8.85 -17.88 -4.71
CA ASP A 15 -10.11 -17.49 -4.02
C ASP A 15 -10.56 -16.10 -4.49
N PHE A 16 -11.39 -16.10 -5.53
CA PHE A 16 -11.99 -14.88 -6.08
C PHE A 16 -13.50 -14.84 -5.87
N GLY A 17 -14.04 -15.46 -4.82
CA GLY A 17 -15.47 -15.82 -4.71
C GLY A 17 -16.51 -14.73 -5.08
N ASP A 18 -16.16 -13.45 -5.00
CA ASP A 18 -17.02 -12.29 -5.31
C ASP A 18 -16.53 -11.42 -6.49
N GLY A 19 -15.50 -11.86 -7.21
CA GLY A 19 -14.89 -11.12 -8.32
C GLY A 19 -13.91 -10.01 -7.90
N PHE A 20 -13.33 -10.05 -6.68
CA PHE A 20 -12.29 -9.12 -6.22
C PHE A 20 -10.89 -9.78 -6.15
N PRO A 21 -9.86 -9.22 -6.83
CA PRO A 21 -9.90 -8.12 -7.79
C PRO A 21 -10.66 -8.48 -9.07
N HIS A 22 -11.21 -7.48 -9.76
CA HIS A 22 -11.88 -7.72 -11.04
C HIS A 22 -10.85 -8.07 -12.11
N ARG A 23 -11.06 -9.17 -12.82
CA ARG A 23 -10.07 -9.73 -13.75
C ARG A 23 -10.37 -9.35 -15.18
N ILE A 24 -9.34 -8.98 -15.92
CA ILE A 24 -9.44 -8.61 -17.33
C ILE A 24 -8.40 -9.43 -18.08
N HIS A 25 -8.87 -10.18 -19.07
CA HIS A 25 -8.02 -11.03 -19.89
C HIS A 25 -7.82 -10.40 -21.26
N ALA A 26 -6.58 -10.40 -21.74
CA ALA A 26 -6.30 -10.10 -23.13
C ALA A 26 -7.02 -11.11 -24.03
N ASP A 27 -7.65 -10.63 -25.10
CA ASP A 27 -8.15 -11.52 -26.15
C ASP A 27 -6.98 -12.14 -26.93
N ALA A 28 -7.26 -13.13 -27.78
CA ALA A 28 -6.22 -13.85 -28.51
C ALA A 28 -5.40 -12.94 -29.44
N GLU A 29 -6.02 -11.88 -29.97
CA GLU A 29 -5.37 -10.90 -30.84
C GLU A 29 -4.36 -10.07 -30.04
N LEU A 30 -4.78 -9.51 -28.90
CA LEU A 30 -3.94 -8.68 -28.06
C LEU A 30 -2.84 -9.50 -27.35
N ALA A 31 -3.14 -10.73 -26.94
CA ALA A 31 -2.16 -11.64 -26.34
C ALA A 31 -1.06 -12.04 -27.33
N GLY A 32 -1.39 -12.17 -28.62
CA GLY A 32 -0.42 -12.43 -29.70
C GLY A 32 0.32 -11.19 -30.22
N GLY A 33 -0.09 -9.99 -29.78
CA GLY A 33 0.45 -8.71 -30.21
C GLY A 33 1.76 -8.30 -29.51
N SER A 34 2.12 -7.03 -29.70
CA SER A 34 3.31 -6.41 -29.11
C SER A 34 2.99 -5.65 -27.82
N ALA A 35 4.03 -5.31 -27.05
CA ALA A 35 3.89 -4.43 -25.90
C ALA A 35 3.37 -3.02 -26.27
N ALA A 36 3.57 -2.57 -27.51
CA ALA A 36 3.00 -1.31 -28.00
C ALA A 36 1.49 -1.41 -28.22
N ASP A 37 0.99 -2.56 -28.69
CA ASP A 37 -0.44 -2.81 -28.82
C ASP A 37 -1.11 -2.82 -27.43
N ALA A 38 -0.47 -3.47 -26.45
CA ALA A 38 -0.92 -3.42 -25.06
C ALA A 38 -0.94 -1.99 -24.50
N GLN A 39 0.09 -1.19 -24.78
CA GLN A 39 0.15 0.21 -24.36
C GLN A 39 -1.03 1.02 -24.93
N GLY A 40 -1.28 0.92 -26.24
CA GLY A 40 -2.41 1.60 -26.89
C GLY A 40 -3.74 1.17 -26.29
N TRP A 41 -3.92 -0.13 -26.08
CA TRP A 41 -5.10 -0.68 -25.45
C TRP A 41 -5.32 -0.12 -24.03
N PHE A 42 -4.28 -0.08 -23.19
CA PHE A 42 -4.39 0.45 -21.83
C PHE A 42 -4.83 1.92 -21.80
N GLY A 43 -4.29 2.75 -22.70
CA GLY A 43 -4.67 4.17 -22.80
C GLY A 43 -6.14 4.36 -23.17
N GLU A 44 -6.66 3.53 -24.08
CA GLU A 44 -8.08 3.59 -24.50
C GLU A 44 -9.03 2.88 -23.53
N ALA A 45 -8.57 1.87 -22.81
CA ALA A 45 -9.38 1.06 -21.92
C ALA A 45 -9.55 1.72 -20.55
N MET A 46 -8.50 2.32 -19.98
CA MET A 46 -8.55 2.81 -18.60
C MET A 46 -9.67 3.82 -18.31
N PRO A 47 -9.95 4.83 -19.17
CA PRO A 47 -11.10 5.71 -18.96
C PRO A 47 -12.44 4.98 -18.89
N ARG A 48 -12.59 3.87 -19.66
CA ARG A 48 -13.80 3.03 -19.66
C ARG A 48 -13.85 2.08 -18.46
N LEU A 49 -12.69 1.67 -17.96
CA LEU A 49 -12.56 0.80 -16.79
C LEU A 49 -12.61 1.56 -15.47
N GLU A 50 -12.54 2.89 -15.49
CA GLU A 50 -12.62 3.73 -14.28
C GLU A 50 -13.83 3.40 -13.39
N PRO A 51 -15.07 3.29 -13.92
CA PRO A 51 -16.21 2.93 -13.09
C PRO A 51 -16.12 1.50 -12.56
N VAL A 52 -15.42 0.60 -13.27
CA VAL A 52 -15.17 -0.78 -12.80
C VAL A 52 -14.17 -0.77 -11.66
N LEU A 53 -13.07 -0.01 -11.78
CA LEU A 53 -12.09 0.18 -10.71
C LEU A 53 -12.75 0.78 -9.46
N LEU A 54 -13.59 1.80 -9.60
CA LEU A 54 -14.29 2.41 -8.46
C LEU A 54 -15.29 1.46 -7.77
N ARG A 55 -15.87 0.51 -8.50
CA ARG A 55 -16.75 -0.51 -7.92
C ARG A 55 -15.96 -1.65 -7.28
N ALA A 56 -14.94 -2.15 -7.97
CA ALA A 56 -14.17 -3.32 -7.55
C ALA A 56 -13.08 -2.98 -6.53
N GLY A 57 -12.45 -1.80 -6.62
CA GLY A 57 -11.29 -1.38 -5.83
C GLY A 57 -9.94 -1.84 -6.40
N ALA A 58 -9.92 -2.90 -7.21
CA ALA A 58 -8.71 -3.36 -7.90
C ALA A 58 -9.03 -4.10 -9.22
N LEU A 59 -8.14 -3.96 -10.20
CA LEU A 59 -8.20 -4.62 -11.51
C LEU A 59 -6.94 -5.47 -11.74
N LEU A 60 -7.10 -6.75 -12.05
CA LEU A 60 -6.00 -7.65 -12.44
C LEU A 60 -6.06 -7.92 -13.95
N PHE A 61 -5.05 -7.46 -14.67
CA PHE A 61 -4.86 -7.67 -16.10
C PHE A 61 -3.94 -8.86 -16.33
N ARG A 62 -4.43 -9.86 -17.09
CA ARG A 62 -3.73 -11.13 -17.33
C ARG A 62 -3.67 -11.47 -18.83
N GLY A 63 -2.55 -12.04 -19.26
CA GLY A 63 -2.33 -12.47 -20.65
C GLY A 63 -1.92 -11.35 -21.61
N PHE A 64 -1.66 -10.14 -21.11
CA PHE A 64 -1.12 -9.05 -21.92
C PHE A 64 0.37 -9.29 -22.25
N PRO A 65 0.86 -8.84 -23.42
CA PRO A 65 2.24 -9.06 -23.86
C PRO A 65 3.25 -8.12 -23.15
N LEU A 66 3.23 -8.10 -21.82
CA LEU A 66 4.17 -7.38 -20.96
C LEU A 66 5.21 -8.34 -20.41
N ARG A 67 6.51 -8.02 -20.55
CA ARG A 67 7.60 -8.91 -20.13
C ARG A 67 8.63 -8.23 -19.24
N GLU A 68 8.94 -6.98 -19.51
CA GLU A 68 10.02 -6.25 -18.83
C GLU A 68 9.59 -4.92 -18.21
N ALA A 69 10.50 -4.31 -17.45
CA ALA A 69 10.24 -3.05 -16.75
C ALA A 69 9.85 -1.92 -17.71
N ALA A 70 10.43 -1.89 -18.91
CA ALA A 70 10.12 -0.89 -19.92
C ALA A 70 8.67 -1.01 -20.44
N ASP A 71 8.16 -2.23 -20.60
CA ASP A 71 6.76 -2.47 -20.97
C ASP A 71 5.83 -1.96 -19.87
N PHE A 72 6.14 -2.27 -18.62
CA PHE A 72 5.38 -1.81 -17.45
C PHE A 72 5.35 -0.28 -17.37
N ARG A 73 6.50 0.39 -17.50
CA ARG A 73 6.60 1.86 -17.52
C ARG A 73 5.70 2.46 -18.60
N ARG A 74 5.76 1.93 -19.83
CA ARG A 74 4.92 2.41 -20.95
C ARG A 74 3.43 2.18 -20.71
N ALA A 75 3.06 1.01 -20.17
CA ALA A 75 1.68 0.73 -19.80
C ALA A 75 1.17 1.72 -18.74
N VAL A 76 1.92 1.95 -17.65
CA VAL A 76 1.53 2.91 -16.61
C VAL A 76 1.46 4.34 -17.15
N ALA A 77 2.41 4.75 -17.99
CA ALA A 77 2.35 6.06 -18.64
C ALA A 77 1.11 6.23 -19.53
N ALA A 78 0.64 5.17 -20.21
CA ALA A 78 -0.60 5.22 -20.97
C ALA A 78 -1.85 5.28 -20.07
N MET A 79 -1.84 4.59 -18.93
CA MET A 79 -2.94 4.55 -17.97
C MET A 79 -3.05 5.83 -17.12
N ALA A 80 -1.92 6.47 -16.82
CA ALA A 80 -1.81 7.61 -15.91
C ALA A 80 -0.86 8.69 -16.47
N PRO A 81 -1.15 9.27 -17.65
CA PRO A 81 -0.23 10.14 -18.40
C PRO A 81 0.17 11.44 -17.69
N LEU A 82 -0.49 11.82 -16.59
CA LEU A 82 -0.26 13.09 -15.88
C LEU A 82 0.04 12.92 -14.39
N GLN A 83 0.34 11.70 -13.92
CA GLN A 83 0.29 11.41 -12.47
C GLN A 83 1.42 10.57 -11.90
N LEU A 84 2.43 10.14 -12.64
CA LEU A 84 3.55 9.40 -12.03
C LEU A 84 4.26 10.28 -10.99
N ARG A 85 4.12 9.93 -9.70
CA ARG A 85 4.75 10.64 -8.58
C ARG A 85 6.04 9.92 -8.19
N ASP A 86 7.10 10.68 -7.91
CA ASP A 86 8.25 10.15 -7.20
C ASP A 86 7.83 9.74 -5.77
N TYR A 87 8.36 8.61 -5.29
CA TYR A 87 8.13 8.12 -3.93
C TYR A 87 8.92 8.97 -2.91
N ALA A 88 8.32 10.07 -2.47
CA ALA A 88 8.87 10.95 -1.42
C ALA A 88 8.13 10.77 -0.09
N GLY A 89 8.87 10.65 1.02
CA GLY A 89 8.30 10.57 2.38
C GLY A 89 7.81 9.19 2.83
N GLY A 90 8.04 8.14 2.03
CA GLY A 90 7.68 6.76 2.40
C GLY A 90 8.54 6.18 3.51
N THR A 91 8.00 5.19 4.25
CA THR A 91 8.67 4.57 5.42
C THR A 91 9.42 3.28 5.09
N SER A 92 9.21 2.73 3.89
CA SER A 92 9.83 1.48 3.43
C SER A 92 10.93 1.72 2.40
N PRO A 93 12.08 1.00 2.48
CA PRO A 93 13.14 1.09 1.48
C PRO A 93 12.70 0.49 0.14
N ARG A 94 13.05 1.16 -0.96
CA ARG A 94 12.79 0.72 -2.33
C ARG A 94 13.97 1.10 -3.22
N SER A 95 14.35 0.22 -4.14
CA SER A 95 15.33 0.52 -5.18
C SER A 95 14.63 1.11 -6.40
N LYS A 96 15.08 2.30 -6.85
CA LYS A 96 14.62 2.90 -8.11
C LYS A 96 15.13 2.06 -9.27
N VAL A 97 14.22 1.57 -10.11
CA VAL A 97 14.55 0.75 -11.30
C VAL A 97 14.52 1.63 -12.56
N ASP A 98 13.60 2.58 -12.62
CA ASP A 98 13.42 3.57 -13.68
C ASP A 98 12.72 4.81 -13.10
N GLU A 99 12.51 5.87 -13.88
CA GLU A 99 11.72 7.04 -13.49
C GLU A 99 10.26 6.63 -13.14
N GLY A 100 9.82 6.91 -11.90
CA GLY A 100 8.50 6.52 -11.39
C GLY A 100 8.30 5.01 -11.13
N VAL A 101 9.34 4.18 -11.34
CA VAL A 101 9.25 2.71 -11.16
C VAL A 101 10.24 2.24 -10.10
N TYR A 102 9.71 1.52 -9.12
CA TYR A 102 10.46 1.02 -7.98
C TYR A 102 10.31 -0.49 -7.84
N THR A 103 11.23 -1.14 -7.12
CA THR A 103 10.96 -2.47 -6.57
C THR A 103 9.85 -2.38 -5.51
N SER A 104 9.02 -3.43 -5.40
CA SER A 104 8.18 -3.61 -4.20
C SER A 104 9.06 -3.65 -2.94
N THR A 105 8.51 -3.22 -1.79
CA THR A 105 9.20 -3.08 -0.49
C THR A 105 10.21 -4.19 -0.23
N GLU A 106 11.48 -3.80 -0.04
CA GLU A 106 12.57 -4.71 0.30
C GLU A 106 12.40 -5.17 1.76
N TYR A 107 11.85 -6.37 1.93
CA TYR A 107 11.57 -6.97 3.23
C TYR A 107 11.94 -8.47 3.19
N PRO A 108 12.43 -9.07 4.30
CA PRO A 108 12.84 -10.48 4.29
C PRO A 108 11.76 -11.39 3.71
N LYS A 109 12.16 -12.26 2.77
CA LYS A 109 11.22 -13.10 2.01
C LYS A 109 10.37 -14.03 2.88
N GLN A 110 10.87 -14.40 4.07
CA GLN A 110 10.19 -15.27 5.03
C GLN A 110 9.10 -14.56 5.82
N LEU A 111 9.08 -13.22 5.80
CA LEU A 111 8.14 -12.42 6.58
C LEU A 111 7.01 -11.90 5.68
N GLU A 112 5.81 -11.86 6.27
CA GLU A 112 4.63 -11.21 5.69
C GLU A 112 4.74 -9.68 5.82
N ILE A 113 4.28 -8.97 4.80
CA ILE A 113 3.90 -7.56 4.91
C ILE A 113 2.38 -7.53 5.07
N PRO A 114 1.85 -7.19 6.25
CA PRO A 114 0.41 -7.14 6.50
C PRO A 114 -0.33 -6.19 5.56
N LEU A 115 -1.62 -6.45 5.37
CA LEU A 115 -2.52 -5.57 4.61
C LEU A 115 -2.47 -4.13 5.13
N HIS A 116 -2.27 -3.18 4.23
CA HIS A 116 -2.25 -1.74 4.51
C HIS A 116 -2.62 -0.95 3.25
N ASN A 117 -2.96 0.33 3.43
CA ASN A 117 -3.09 1.29 2.34
C ASN A 117 -1.84 2.16 2.31
N GLU A 118 -1.24 2.32 1.14
CA GLU A 118 0.05 3.00 0.98
C GLU A 118 -0.05 4.43 1.50
N MET A 119 0.88 4.80 2.38
CA MET A 119 0.98 6.13 2.99
C MET A 119 -0.30 6.61 3.70
N SER A 120 -1.12 5.71 4.26
CA SER A 120 -2.35 6.09 4.98
C SER A 120 -2.14 6.96 6.23
N TYR A 121 -0.91 7.01 6.75
CA TYR A 121 -0.48 7.89 7.85
C TYR A 121 -0.12 9.33 7.41
N SER A 122 0.03 9.57 6.11
CA SER A 122 0.45 10.86 5.54
C SER A 122 -0.73 11.76 5.18
N LEU A 123 -0.50 13.07 5.12
CA LEU A 123 -1.47 14.03 4.57
C LEU A 123 -1.70 13.84 3.07
N ARG A 124 -0.67 13.39 2.34
CA ARG A 124 -0.72 13.09 0.91
C ARG A 124 -0.33 11.64 0.67
N TRP A 125 -1.11 10.94 -0.13
CA TRP A 125 -0.90 9.53 -0.50
C TRP A 125 -1.18 9.36 -2.00
N PRO A 126 -0.63 8.31 -2.64
CA PRO A 126 -0.98 7.99 -4.02
C PRO A 126 -2.45 7.53 -4.09
N GLY A 127 -3.17 8.01 -5.10
CA GLY A 127 -4.53 7.55 -5.37
C GLY A 127 -4.53 6.13 -5.94
N ARG A 128 -3.50 5.77 -6.72
CA ARG A 128 -3.39 4.45 -7.35
C ARG A 128 -2.02 3.83 -7.21
N LEU A 129 -2.03 2.50 -7.15
CA LEU A 129 -0.84 1.67 -7.18
C LEU A 129 -0.92 0.74 -8.38
N TYR A 130 0.22 0.57 -9.05
CA TYR A 130 0.38 -0.34 -10.16
C TYR A 130 1.42 -1.36 -9.77
N PHE A 131 1.09 -2.66 -9.81
CA PHE A 131 2.04 -3.75 -9.59
C PHE A 131 2.21 -4.56 -10.86
N PHE A 132 3.44 -4.97 -11.15
CA PHE A 132 3.74 -5.78 -12.33
C PHE A 132 4.64 -6.95 -12.00
N CYS A 133 4.24 -8.14 -12.42
CA CYS A 133 5.01 -9.35 -12.24
C CYS A 133 6.02 -9.57 -13.38
N ALA A 134 7.24 -9.07 -13.19
CA ALA A 134 8.37 -9.36 -14.08
C ALA A 134 8.89 -10.79 -13.90
N THR A 135 8.86 -11.31 -12.67
CA THR A 135 9.25 -12.68 -12.34
C THR A 135 8.34 -13.22 -11.25
N ALA A 136 7.55 -14.24 -11.61
CA ALA A 136 6.65 -14.91 -10.68
C ALA A 136 7.48 -15.68 -9.62
N PRO A 137 7.04 -15.68 -8.35
CA PRO A 137 7.66 -16.48 -7.29
C PRO A 137 7.55 -17.98 -7.58
N GLN A 138 8.47 -18.76 -7.04
CA GLN A 138 8.40 -20.23 -7.14
C GLN A 138 7.26 -20.80 -6.29
N ALA A 139 7.06 -20.24 -5.09
CA ALA A 139 5.97 -20.56 -4.18
C ALA A 139 5.65 -19.34 -3.30
N GLY A 140 4.37 -19.15 -2.98
CA GLY A 140 3.88 -18.00 -2.19
C GLY A 140 4.06 -16.66 -2.91
N GLY A 141 4.33 -15.59 -2.16
CA GLY A 141 4.71 -14.29 -2.71
C GLY A 141 3.58 -13.52 -3.39
N GLU A 142 2.35 -13.95 -3.19
CA GLU A 142 1.14 -13.25 -3.60
C GLU A 142 1.14 -11.83 -3.01
N THR A 143 0.47 -10.94 -3.72
CA THR A 143 0.10 -9.62 -3.19
C THR A 143 -1.33 -9.73 -2.69
N PRO A 144 -1.55 -10.07 -1.40
CA PRO A 144 -2.90 -10.14 -0.85
C PRO A 144 -3.56 -8.77 -0.95
N LEU A 145 -4.86 -8.79 -1.21
CA LEU A 145 -5.72 -7.62 -1.25
C LEU A 145 -6.85 -7.76 -0.22
N ALA A 146 -7.39 -6.64 0.24
CA ALA A 146 -8.64 -6.61 0.97
C ALA A 146 -9.43 -5.35 0.61
N ASP A 147 -10.73 -5.50 0.39
CA ASP A 147 -11.63 -4.38 0.15
C ASP A 147 -11.79 -3.57 1.45
N SER A 148 -11.29 -2.33 1.46
CA SER A 148 -11.30 -1.43 2.62
C SER A 148 -12.72 -1.11 3.11
N ARG A 149 -13.74 -1.24 2.24
CA ARG A 149 -15.16 -1.07 2.62
C ARG A 149 -15.62 -2.27 3.43
N ARG A 150 -15.28 -3.48 2.99
CA ARG A 150 -15.63 -4.72 3.70
C ARG A 150 -14.88 -4.86 5.02
N VAL A 151 -13.61 -4.45 5.04
CA VAL A 151 -12.85 -4.35 6.31
C VAL A 151 -13.59 -3.43 7.28
N LEU A 152 -14.05 -2.26 6.84
CA LEU A 152 -14.83 -1.36 7.70
C LEU A 152 -16.16 -1.97 8.15
N GLN A 153 -16.91 -2.61 7.25
CA GLN A 153 -18.19 -3.25 7.55
C GLN A 153 -18.06 -4.41 8.53
N ALA A 154 -16.98 -5.19 8.43
CA ALA A 154 -16.71 -6.33 9.31
C ALA A 154 -16.06 -5.94 10.64
N MET A 155 -15.58 -4.70 10.77
CA MET A 155 -14.92 -4.23 11.99
C MET A 155 -15.93 -4.09 13.13
N PRO A 156 -15.61 -4.52 14.37
CA PRO A 156 -16.47 -4.28 15.53
C PRO A 156 -16.80 -2.78 15.69
N ALA A 157 -18.08 -2.46 15.85
CA ALA A 157 -18.57 -1.08 15.94
C ALA A 157 -17.84 -0.28 17.04
N SER A 158 -17.57 -0.91 18.19
CA SER A 158 -16.84 -0.29 19.29
C SER A 158 -15.42 0.15 18.91
N ILE A 159 -14.73 -0.59 18.04
CA ILE A 159 -13.40 -0.21 17.55
C ILE A 159 -13.53 0.99 16.60
N VAL A 160 -14.48 0.94 15.66
CA VAL A 160 -14.70 2.01 14.68
C VAL A 160 -15.07 3.31 15.38
N GLU A 161 -16.04 3.28 16.29
CA GLU A 161 -16.51 4.46 17.03
C GLU A 161 -15.41 5.08 17.89
N GLU A 162 -14.60 4.26 18.58
CA GLU A 162 -13.47 4.73 19.38
C GLU A 162 -12.41 5.41 18.50
N PHE A 163 -12.08 4.78 17.38
CA PHE A 163 -11.07 5.25 16.44
C PHE A 163 -11.53 6.52 15.72
N GLU A 164 -12.80 6.62 15.34
CA GLU A 164 -13.39 7.83 14.74
C GLU A 164 -13.47 8.97 15.76
N ARG A 165 -13.87 8.69 17.01
CA ARG A 165 -13.99 9.71 18.07
C ARG A 165 -12.64 10.33 18.44
N ARG A 166 -11.60 9.52 18.56
CA ARG A 166 -10.29 9.97 19.06
C ARG A 166 -9.29 10.25 17.95
N GLY A 167 -9.56 9.79 16.72
CA GLY A 167 -8.59 9.77 15.63
C GLY A 167 -7.40 8.85 15.94
N LEU A 168 -6.44 8.84 15.03
CA LEU A 168 -5.18 8.11 15.17
C LEU A 168 -4.00 9.06 15.10
N MET A 169 -2.93 8.74 15.82
CA MET A 169 -1.67 9.46 15.78
C MET A 169 -0.52 8.49 15.48
N TYR A 170 0.26 8.81 14.47
CA TYR A 170 1.47 8.08 14.12
C TYR A 170 2.68 8.87 14.59
N VAL A 171 3.57 8.25 15.35
CA VAL A 171 4.80 8.88 15.86
C VAL A 171 5.99 8.20 15.20
N ARG A 172 6.97 9.01 14.75
CA ARG A 172 8.28 8.51 14.33
C ARG A 172 9.38 9.18 15.14
N ASN A 173 10.25 8.37 15.72
CA ASN A 173 11.46 8.82 16.41
C ASN A 173 12.65 8.63 15.47
N LEU A 174 13.20 9.73 14.96
CA LEU A 174 14.31 9.77 14.03
C LEU A 174 15.61 10.07 14.77
N ALA A 175 16.67 9.36 14.40
CA ALA A 175 17.99 9.51 14.96
C ALA A 175 18.65 10.82 14.49
N PRO A 176 19.74 11.28 15.15
CA PRO A 176 20.47 12.47 14.73
C PRO A 176 20.96 12.41 13.28
N ALA A 177 21.22 13.59 12.69
CA ALA A 177 21.52 13.75 11.26
C ALA A 177 22.67 12.88 10.72
N HIS A 178 23.64 12.54 11.56
CA HIS A 178 24.82 11.77 11.19
C HIS A 178 24.71 10.29 11.59
N ALA A 179 23.57 9.85 12.13
CA ALA A 179 23.37 8.48 12.53
C ALA A 179 23.42 7.54 11.29
N PRO A 180 24.02 6.35 11.41
CA PRO A 180 24.09 5.41 10.29
C PRO A 180 22.70 4.95 9.85
N TYR A 181 21.78 4.78 10.81
CA TYR A 181 20.42 4.28 10.60
C TYR A 181 19.38 5.28 11.09
N ASN A 182 18.25 5.37 10.36
CA ASN A 182 17.07 6.15 10.72
C ASN A 182 17.35 7.64 11.02
N ALA A 183 18.41 8.21 10.44
CA ALA A 183 18.75 9.62 10.58
C ALA A 183 17.67 10.52 9.95
N TRP A 184 17.28 11.58 10.65
CA TRP A 184 16.28 12.51 10.12
C TRP A 184 16.72 13.16 8.80
N SER A 185 18.02 13.42 8.63
CA SER A 185 18.54 14.05 7.41
C SER A 185 18.37 13.18 6.17
N LYS A 186 18.48 11.86 6.33
CA LYS A 186 18.20 10.90 5.25
C LYS A 186 16.70 10.80 4.99
N ALA A 187 15.88 10.81 6.05
CA ALA A 187 14.42 10.71 5.92
C ALA A 187 13.79 11.92 5.22
N PHE A 188 14.36 13.11 5.41
CA PHE A 188 13.91 14.36 4.78
C PHE A 188 14.79 14.80 3.60
N GLU A 189 15.81 14.01 3.25
CA GLU A 189 16.80 14.30 2.19
C GLU A 189 17.45 15.70 2.30
N THR A 190 17.64 16.19 3.52
CA THR A 190 18.23 17.51 3.81
C THR A 190 18.96 17.52 5.14
N ALA A 191 20.00 18.35 5.27
CA ALA A 191 20.69 18.59 6.55
C ALA A 191 20.22 19.88 7.24
N ASP A 192 19.24 20.58 6.67
CA ASP A 192 18.73 21.85 7.17
C ASP A 192 17.45 21.65 7.98
N ARG A 193 17.51 21.98 9.28
CA ARG A 193 16.35 21.91 10.18
C ARG A 193 15.20 22.80 9.74
N GLY A 194 15.48 23.97 9.17
CA GLY A 194 14.47 24.90 8.71
C GLY A 194 13.65 24.34 7.53
N GLN A 195 14.29 23.59 6.64
CA GLN A 195 13.61 22.87 5.56
C GLN A 195 12.72 21.75 6.11
N VAL A 196 13.19 21.00 7.11
CA VAL A 196 12.39 19.97 7.80
C VAL A 196 11.15 20.58 8.46
N GLU A 197 11.31 21.70 9.18
CA GLU A 197 10.20 22.41 9.83
C GLU A 197 9.21 22.97 8.81
N ALA A 198 9.69 23.51 7.69
CA ALA A 198 8.83 23.98 6.60
C ALA A 198 8.01 22.83 6.00
N HIS A 199 8.65 21.70 5.71
CA HIS A 199 7.97 20.49 5.24
C HIS A 199 6.94 19.98 6.25
N CYS A 200 7.30 19.95 7.54
CA CYS A 200 6.38 19.53 8.59
C CYS A 200 5.14 20.42 8.67
N ARG A 201 5.29 21.75 8.54
CA ARG A 201 4.15 22.67 8.46
C ARG A 201 3.29 22.44 7.22
N GLU A 202 3.90 22.23 6.05
CA GLU A 202 3.18 21.97 4.80
C GLU A 202 2.37 20.66 4.86
N MET A 203 2.93 19.64 5.49
CA MET A 203 2.36 18.29 5.56
C MET A 203 1.50 18.04 6.82
N ASP A 204 1.22 19.08 7.62
CA ASP A 204 0.50 18.96 8.89
C ASP A 204 1.11 17.88 9.80
N ILE A 205 2.41 18.04 10.08
CA ILE A 205 3.22 17.16 10.90
C ILE A 205 3.72 17.96 12.11
N GLY A 206 3.45 17.45 13.32
CA GLY A 206 4.05 17.98 14.54
C GLY A 206 5.54 17.61 14.58
N CYS A 207 6.39 18.59 14.91
CA CYS A 207 7.85 18.47 14.84
C CYS A 207 8.48 18.87 16.18
N GLU A 208 9.25 17.95 16.79
CA GLU A 208 9.87 18.15 18.10
C GLU A 208 11.35 17.68 18.10
N TRP A 209 12.26 18.65 18.06
CA TRP A 209 13.71 18.38 18.16
C TRP A 209 14.08 17.88 19.56
N GLN A 210 14.76 16.74 19.62
CA GLN A 210 15.15 16.10 20.87
C GLN A 210 16.53 16.61 21.35
N PRO A 211 16.81 16.64 22.66
CA PRO A 211 18.10 17.11 23.20
C PRO A 211 19.33 16.39 22.61
N GLY A 212 19.18 15.11 22.25
CA GLY A 212 20.24 14.32 21.60
C GLY A 212 20.47 14.61 20.11
N GLY A 213 19.80 15.63 19.54
CA GLY A 213 19.92 15.99 18.13
C GLY A 213 19.06 15.15 17.17
N GLY A 214 18.27 14.23 17.71
CA GLY A 214 17.22 13.50 16.99
C GLY A 214 15.96 14.34 16.80
N LEU A 215 14.97 13.76 16.13
CA LEU A 215 13.71 14.41 15.80
C LEU A 215 12.56 13.46 16.08
N ARG A 216 11.56 13.91 16.84
CA ARG A 216 10.28 13.25 16.95
C ARG A 216 9.29 13.98 16.05
N ILE A 217 8.63 13.23 15.17
CA ILE A 217 7.49 13.74 14.41
C ILE A 217 6.23 12.99 14.77
N HIS A 218 5.08 13.65 14.68
CA HIS A 218 3.78 13.02 14.86
C HIS A 218 2.73 13.54 13.88
N GLU A 219 1.89 12.64 13.39
CA GLU A 219 0.86 12.93 12.39
C GLU A 219 -0.49 12.42 12.89
N ARG A 220 -1.48 13.30 12.98
CA ARG A 220 -2.86 12.92 13.34
C ARG A 220 -3.67 12.69 12.07
N ARG A 221 -4.31 11.53 11.95
CA ARG A 221 -5.11 11.17 10.78
C ARG A 221 -6.45 10.55 11.20
N PRO A 222 -7.51 10.72 10.40
CA PRO A 222 -8.75 9.98 10.57
C PRO A 222 -8.51 8.47 10.49
N ALA A 223 -9.29 7.69 11.21
CA ALA A 223 -9.25 6.23 11.12
C ALA A 223 -9.96 5.70 9.86
N THR A 224 -10.99 6.41 9.42
CA THR A 224 -11.78 6.10 8.23
C THR A 224 -11.76 7.29 7.28
N ARG A 225 -11.98 7.03 5.99
CA ARG A 225 -12.12 8.09 4.99
C ARG A 225 -13.34 7.85 4.12
N VAL A 226 -13.80 8.90 3.46
CA VAL A 226 -14.79 8.82 2.38
C VAL A 226 -14.04 8.92 1.06
N HIS A 227 -14.25 7.97 0.17
CA HIS A 227 -13.66 8.00 -1.15
C HIS A 227 -14.27 9.15 -1.97
N PRO A 228 -13.48 10.08 -2.53
CA PRO A 228 -14.00 11.32 -3.11
C PRO A 228 -14.85 11.12 -4.37
N LEU A 229 -14.61 10.03 -5.13
CA LEU A 229 -15.36 9.73 -6.36
C LEU A 229 -16.58 8.82 -6.13
N SER A 230 -16.42 7.70 -5.42
CA SER A 230 -17.53 6.76 -5.14
C SER A 230 -18.42 7.16 -3.95
N GLY A 231 -17.95 8.02 -3.03
CA GLY A 231 -18.68 8.37 -1.81
C GLY A 231 -18.67 7.29 -0.71
N GLU A 232 -18.00 6.16 -0.96
CA GLU A 232 -17.95 5.03 -0.04
C GLU A 232 -17.07 5.34 1.18
N ARG A 233 -17.50 4.91 2.38
CA ARG A 233 -16.69 4.98 3.60
C ARG A 233 -15.75 3.77 3.67
N VAL A 234 -14.48 4.00 3.95
CA VAL A 234 -13.41 2.98 3.93
C VAL A 234 -12.58 2.96 5.21
N TRP A 235 -12.13 1.78 5.60
CA TRP A 235 -11.06 1.60 6.58
C TRP A 235 -9.74 2.00 5.93
N PHE A 236 -9.22 3.19 6.26
CA PHE A 236 -8.00 3.73 5.67
C PHE A 236 -7.06 4.21 6.76
N ASN A 237 -6.37 3.26 7.37
CA ASN A 237 -5.34 3.48 8.36
C ASN A 237 -4.45 2.25 8.45
N GLN A 238 -3.34 2.36 9.16
CA GLN A 238 -2.42 1.24 9.40
C GLN A 238 -1.89 1.20 10.84
N ALA A 239 -2.76 1.55 11.80
CA ALA A 239 -2.41 1.52 13.22
C ALA A 239 -1.94 0.13 13.67
N HIS A 240 -2.58 -0.93 13.15
CA HIS A 240 -2.22 -2.32 13.45
C HIS A 240 -0.79 -2.67 13.06
N LEU A 241 -0.23 -1.99 12.05
CA LEU A 241 1.12 -2.21 11.53
C LEU A 241 2.17 -1.44 12.35
N PHE A 242 1.83 -0.20 12.73
CA PHE A 242 2.76 0.73 13.40
C PHE A 242 2.75 0.60 14.92
N HIS A 243 1.78 -0.09 15.49
CA HIS A 243 1.72 -0.32 16.93
C HIS A 243 2.76 -1.34 17.41
N ALA A 244 3.24 -1.15 18.65
CA ALA A 244 4.24 -2.01 19.26
C ALA A 244 3.88 -3.50 19.28
N SER A 245 2.58 -3.81 19.36
CA SER A 245 2.07 -5.19 19.35
C SER A 245 2.37 -5.95 18.06
N ASN A 246 2.75 -5.28 16.96
CA ASN A 246 3.03 -5.90 15.66
C ASN A 246 4.42 -6.57 15.59
N THR A 247 5.12 -6.66 16.73
CA THR A 247 6.41 -7.35 16.82
C THR A 247 6.27 -8.64 17.64
N PRO A 248 7.17 -9.63 17.48
CA PRO A 248 7.18 -10.83 18.32
C PRO A 248 7.29 -10.54 19.83
N MET A 249 7.84 -9.38 20.19
CA MET A 249 7.94 -8.91 21.57
C MET A 249 6.74 -8.07 22.02
N GLY A 250 5.75 -7.83 21.15
CA GLY A 250 4.69 -6.85 21.32
C GLY A 250 3.83 -7.03 22.57
N ALA A 251 3.66 -8.26 23.06
CA ALA A 251 2.97 -8.54 24.32
C ALA A 251 3.73 -8.02 25.56
N ARG A 252 5.03 -7.74 25.44
CA ARG A 252 5.92 -7.28 26.51
C ARG A 252 6.29 -5.80 26.40
N VAL A 253 5.77 -5.10 25.39
CA VAL A 253 6.04 -3.67 25.19
C VAL A 253 5.04 -2.86 26.01
N ASP A 254 5.54 -2.21 27.06
CA ASP A 254 4.78 -1.22 27.83
C ASP A 254 4.84 0.17 27.18
N ALA A 255 4.07 1.12 27.73
CA ALA A 255 3.99 2.48 27.20
C ALA A 255 5.34 3.22 27.17
N ARG A 256 6.26 2.92 28.09
CA ARG A 256 7.57 3.57 28.15
C ARG A 256 8.46 3.08 27.01
N ILE A 257 8.47 1.78 26.76
CA ILE A 257 9.22 1.19 25.65
C ILE A 257 8.62 1.66 24.32
N GLU A 258 7.29 1.67 24.20
CA GLU A 258 6.57 2.09 23.00
C GLU A 258 6.90 3.53 22.57
N ALA A 259 6.97 4.46 23.54
CA ALA A 259 7.33 5.86 23.28
C ALA A 259 8.72 6.04 22.66
N GLY A 260 9.64 5.09 22.86
CA GLY A 260 10.99 5.10 22.31
C GLY A 260 11.16 4.35 20.99
N LEU A 261 10.13 3.66 20.49
CA LEU A 261 10.24 2.90 19.25
C LEU A 261 10.43 3.82 18.04
N PRO A 262 11.14 3.38 16.97
CA PRO A 262 11.31 4.17 15.76
C PRO A 262 9.98 4.61 15.14
N MET A 263 8.94 3.79 15.28
CA MET A 263 7.56 4.08 14.88
C MET A 263 6.59 3.53 15.93
N ALA A 264 5.51 4.26 16.18
CA ALA A 264 4.43 3.86 17.08
C ALA A 264 3.09 4.45 16.61
N ALA A 265 1.97 3.80 16.97
CA ALA A 265 0.62 4.28 16.71
C ALA A 265 -0.17 4.42 18.00
N TYR A 266 -0.89 5.54 18.13
CA TYR A 266 -1.68 5.90 19.31
C TYR A 266 -3.07 6.37 18.86
N TYR A 267 -3.98 6.55 19.80
CA TYR A 267 -5.12 7.42 19.59
C TYR A 267 -4.66 8.86 19.32
N GLY A 268 -5.49 9.65 18.65
CA GLY A 268 -5.17 11.03 18.26
C GLY A 268 -4.87 11.97 19.44
N ASP A 269 -5.36 11.63 20.64
CA ASP A 269 -5.07 12.33 21.90
C ASP A 269 -3.76 11.88 22.58
N GLY A 270 -3.03 10.92 22.00
CA GLY A 270 -1.79 10.36 22.57
C GLY A 270 -2.00 9.17 23.50
N GLY A 271 -3.25 8.77 23.75
CA GLY A 271 -3.53 7.56 24.52
C GLY A 271 -3.07 6.30 23.77
N ARG A 272 -2.53 5.34 24.50
CA ARG A 272 -2.12 4.04 23.95
C ARG A 272 -3.35 3.26 23.49
N ILE A 273 -3.20 2.53 22.38
CA ILE A 273 -4.21 1.60 21.88
C ILE A 273 -3.96 0.24 22.54
N ASP A 274 -5.00 -0.43 23.03
CA ASP A 274 -4.81 -1.72 23.67
C ASP A 274 -4.35 -2.80 22.66
N ASN A 275 -3.48 -3.71 23.13
CA ASN A 275 -2.95 -4.79 22.30
C ASN A 275 -4.06 -5.66 21.70
N ASP A 276 -5.10 -5.94 22.48
CA ASP A 276 -6.23 -6.78 22.09
C ASP A 276 -7.10 -6.08 21.03
N THR A 277 -7.27 -4.76 21.13
CA THR A 277 -7.95 -3.96 20.10
C THR A 277 -7.27 -4.14 18.75
N LEU A 278 -5.95 -4.03 18.68
CA LEU A 278 -5.23 -4.21 17.42
C LEU A 278 -5.06 -5.67 17.02
N ALA A 279 -5.19 -6.62 17.95
CA ALA A 279 -5.30 -8.03 17.61
C ALA A 279 -6.60 -8.28 16.84
N GLY A 280 -7.74 -7.76 17.32
CA GLY A 280 -9.02 -7.81 16.63
C GLY A 280 -8.98 -7.16 15.25
N VAL A 281 -8.35 -5.98 15.11
CA VAL A 281 -8.15 -5.33 13.80
C VAL A 281 -7.38 -6.25 12.83
N ARG A 282 -6.29 -6.89 13.29
CA ARG A 282 -5.51 -7.82 12.46
C ARG A 282 -6.31 -9.06 12.07
N GLU A 283 -7.17 -9.58 12.94
CA GLU A 283 -8.03 -10.72 12.64
C GLU A 283 -9.04 -10.38 11.54
N VAL A 284 -9.71 -9.22 11.63
CA VAL A 284 -10.63 -8.74 10.59
C VAL A 284 -9.91 -8.59 9.26
N LEU A 285 -8.74 -7.93 9.23
CA LEU A 285 -7.94 -7.77 8.02
C LEU A 285 -7.56 -9.13 7.39
N ARG A 286 -7.10 -10.09 8.20
CA ARG A 286 -6.75 -11.43 7.72
C ARG A 286 -7.96 -12.17 7.16
N ALA A 287 -9.14 -12.03 7.77
CA ALA A 287 -10.38 -12.67 7.31
C ALA A 287 -10.89 -12.07 5.97
N GLN A 288 -10.65 -10.78 5.73
CA GLN A 288 -11.03 -10.10 4.49
C GLN A 288 -9.99 -10.24 3.36
N ARG A 289 -8.88 -10.92 3.62
CA ARG A 289 -7.81 -11.14 2.65
C ARG A 289 -8.31 -11.98 1.47
N ARG A 290 -7.96 -11.55 0.26
CA ARG A 290 -8.04 -12.30 -0.99
C ARG A 290 -6.67 -12.32 -1.64
N SER A 291 -6.33 -13.44 -2.27
CA SER A 291 -5.02 -13.65 -2.87
C SER A 291 -5.14 -14.36 -4.20
N PHE A 292 -4.19 -14.11 -5.08
CA PHE A 292 -4.06 -14.78 -6.36
C PHE A 292 -2.59 -15.08 -6.63
N ALA A 293 -2.34 -16.17 -7.35
CA ALA A 293 -1.00 -16.51 -7.80
C ALA A 293 -0.56 -15.56 -8.92
N TRP A 294 0.59 -14.92 -8.73
CA TRP A 294 1.21 -14.06 -9.76
C TRP A 294 1.64 -14.90 -10.97
N ARG A 295 1.34 -14.40 -12.18
CA ARG A 295 1.92 -14.90 -13.43
C ARG A 295 2.79 -13.82 -14.05
N GLN A 296 3.86 -14.23 -14.74
CA GLN A 296 4.67 -13.28 -15.49
C GLN A 296 3.79 -12.51 -16.48
N GLY A 297 3.94 -11.19 -16.51
CA GLY A 297 3.13 -10.33 -17.36
C GLY A 297 1.87 -9.78 -16.70
N ASP A 298 1.43 -10.35 -15.56
CA ASP A 298 0.28 -9.82 -14.84
C ASP A 298 0.55 -8.37 -14.41
N LEU A 299 -0.45 -7.52 -14.59
CA LEU A 299 -0.48 -6.14 -14.13
C LEU A 299 -1.69 -5.95 -13.21
N LEU A 300 -1.47 -5.45 -12.00
CA LEU A 300 -2.51 -5.15 -11.03
C LEU A 300 -2.60 -3.64 -10.84
N VAL A 301 -3.81 -3.09 -10.96
CA VAL A 301 -4.13 -1.70 -10.61
C VAL A 301 -4.96 -1.72 -9.33
N VAL A 302 -4.54 -0.96 -8.33
CA VAL A 302 -5.21 -0.85 -7.03
C VAL A 302 -5.62 0.61 -6.83
N ASP A 303 -6.89 0.84 -6.52
CA ASP A 303 -7.32 2.08 -5.91
C ASP A 303 -6.92 2.05 -4.43
N ASN A 304 -6.01 2.95 -4.05
CA ASN A 304 -5.35 2.87 -2.75
C ASN A 304 -6.30 3.17 -1.59
N LEU A 305 -7.43 3.86 -1.81
CA LEU A 305 -8.45 4.07 -0.78
C LEU A 305 -9.36 2.84 -0.65
N LEU A 306 -9.79 2.27 -1.78
CA LEU A 306 -10.76 1.17 -1.80
C LEU A 306 -10.16 -0.19 -1.48
N ALA A 307 -8.85 -0.39 -1.69
CA ALA A 307 -8.22 -1.68 -1.47
C ALA A 307 -6.88 -1.57 -0.72
N ALA A 308 -6.80 -2.28 0.40
CA ALA A 308 -5.55 -2.54 1.11
C ALA A 308 -4.78 -3.66 0.40
N HIS A 309 -3.46 -3.64 0.51
CA HIS A 309 -2.58 -4.63 -0.10
C HIS A 309 -1.44 -5.03 0.86
N GLY A 310 -0.81 -6.18 0.60
CA GLY A 310 0.30 -6.67 1.40
C GLY A 310 1.27 -7.53 0.59
N ARG A 311 2.02 -8.39 1.27
CA ARG A 311 2.89 -9.39 0.63
C ARG A 311 2.97 -10.64 1.49
N LEU A 312 2.67 -11.81 0.92
CA LEU A 312 2.90 -13.08 1.61
C LEU A 312 4.37 -13.53 1.54
N PRO A 313 4.82 -14.39 2.48
CA PRO A 313 6.13 -15.03 2.40
C PRO A 313 6.31 -15.79 1.08
N PHE A 314 7.56 -15.95 0.62
CA PHE A 314 7.84 -16.62 -0.65
C PHE A 314 9.19 -17.33 -0.72
N GLU A 315 9.29 -18.24 -1.68
CA GLU A 315 10.49 -18.96 -2.06
C GLU A 315 10.92 -18.65 -3.50
N GLY A 316 12.20 -18.89 -3.78
CA GLY A 316 12.79 -18.65 -5.10
C GLY A 316 12.92 -17.16 -5.47
N PRO A 317 13.25 -16.89 -6.75
CA PRO A 317 13.28 -15.53 -7.28
C PRO A 317 11.87 -14.96 -7.37
N ARG A 318 11.72 -13.66 -7.04
CA ARG A 318 10.45 -12.93 -7.18
C ARG A 318 10.78 -11.49 -7.55
N ARG A 319 10.15 -10.98 -8.61
CA ARG A 319 10.33 -9.59 -9.03
C ARG A 319 8.98 -8.97 -9.38
N ILE A 320 8.43 -8.25 -8.40
CA ILE A 320 7.24 -7.41 -8.58
C ILE A 320 7.68 -5.94 -8.59
N LEU A 321 7.42 -5.26 -9.69
CA LEU A 321 7.66 -3.83 -9.85
C LEU A 321 6.44 -3.04 -9.39
N VAL A 322 6.65 -1.81 -8.94
CA VAL A 322 5.57 -0.92 -8.49
C VAL A 322 5.74 0.49 -9.06
N ALA A 323 4.63 1.10 -9.43
CA ALA A 323 4.52 2.52 -9.76
C ALA A 323 3.31 3.13 -9.01
N MET A 324 3.34 4.45 -8.80
CA MET A 324 2.34 5.16 -7.99
C MET A 324 1.88 6.43 -8.69
N ALA A 325 0.60 6.76 -8.51
CA ALA A 325 -0.05 7.95 -9.07
C ALA A 325 -0.94 8.67 -8.05
#